data_AF-A0A9X9WIQ5-F1
#
_entry.id   AF-A0A9X9WIQ5-F1
#
_cell.length_a   1.000
_cell.length_b   1.000
_cell.length_c   1.000
_cell.angle_alpha   90.00
_cell.angle_beta   90.00
_cell.angle_gamma   90.00
#
_symmetry.space_group_name_H-M   'P 1'
#
loop_
_entity.id
_entity.type
_entity.pdbx_description
1 polymer ?
#
loop_
_entity_poly.entity_id
_entity_poly.type
_entity_poly.pdbx_seq_one_letter_code
_entity_poly.pdbx_strand_id
1 'polypeptide(L)'
;MSGANVSALRTALDDAKERLAGWERNVEARRAQVEALDGNSSGKDAEAKRDEAWQALRYAKEQVERSEGEVARATKRLAAAEAEAATVERRKQARALSVLSDQITADVRAMEAAFAASLATLAPVMAKMRELSASVPRAAGIANQLPMILGTRLAVLAIEAGLVLPNDPPRFAHDPHRLGRDLRAEIEREFGPQPDTPPPLAAD
;
A
#
# COMPACT_ATOMS: atom_id res chain seq x y z
N MET A 1 0.74 11.22 -9.95
CA MET A 1 0.42 12.48 -9.27
C MET A 1 0.90 12.40 -7.82
N SER A 2 1.50 13.45 -7.27
CA SER A 2 2.17 13.42 -5.95
C SER A 2 1.25 13.88 -4.81
N GLY A 3 1.62 13.56 -3.57
CA GLY A 3 0.92 14.07 -2.36
C GLY A 3 0.87 15.60 -2.27
N ALA A 4 1.78 16.30 -2.96
CA ALA A 4 1.76 17.76 -3.08
C ALA A 4 0.52 18.28 -3.85
N ASN A 5 0.03 17.54 -4.86
CA ASN A 5 -1.20 17.91 -5.58
C ASN A 5 -2.44 17.77 -4.70
N VAL A 6 -2.51 16.73 -3.86
CA VAL A 6 -3.63 16.54 -2.91
C VAL A 6 -3.64 17.66 -1.87
N SER A 7 -2.46 18.03 -1.34
CA SER A 7 -2.33 19.15 -0.40
C SER A 7 -2.81 20.47 -1.02
N ALA A 8 -2.38 20.78 -2.25
CA ALA A 8 -2.80 22.01 -2.93
C ALA A 8 -4.32 22.04 -3.18
N LEU A 9 -4.92 20.91 -3.54
CA LEU A 9 -6.37 20.79 -3.72
C LEU A 9 -7.16 20.95 -2.41
N ARG A 10 -6.60 20.52 -1.26
CA ARG A 10 -7.20 20.77 0.05
C ARG A 10 -7.19 22.25 0.39
N THR A 11 -6.05 22.93 0.23
CA THR A 11 -5.97 24.38 0.44
C THR A 11 -6.98 25.12 -0.46
N ALA A 12 -7.06 24.78 -1.75
CA ALA A 12 -8.03 25.40 -2.65
C ALA A 12 -9.51 25.13 -2.26
N LEU A 13 -9.80 23.96 -1.68
CA LEU A 13 -11.13 23.65 -1.15
C LEU A 13 -11.44 24.47 0.11
N ASP A 14 -10.47 24.61 1.00
CA ASP A 14 -10.63 25.40 2.22
C ASP A 14 -10.82 26.88 1.89
N ASP A 15 -10.05 27.44 0.95
CA ASP A 15 -10.24 28.80 0.43
C ASP A 15 -11.64 29.00 -0.19
N ALA A 16 -12.16 27.99 -0.89
CA ALA A 16 -13.51 28.04 -1.47
C ALA A 16 -14.60 28.02 -0.40
N LYS A 17 -14.43 27.22 0.66
CA LYS A 17 -15.34 27.19 1.81
C LYS A 17 -15.31 28.49 2.60
N GLU A 18 -14.14 29.09 2.80
CA GLU A 18 -14.01 30.36 3.49
C GLU A 18 -14.72 31.48 2.71
N ARG A 19 -14.55 31.51 1.38
CA ARG A 19 -15.28 32.44 0.50
C ARG A 19 -16.80 32.24 0.58
N LEU A 20 -17.27 30.99 0.57
CA LEU A 20 -18.70 30.66 0.75
C LEU A 20 -19.23 31.20 2.08
N ALA A 21 -18.55 30.91 3.19
CA ALA A 21 -18.93 31.40 4.51
C ALA A 21 -18.90 32.94 4.61
N GLY A 22 -18.00 33.60 3.86
CA GLY A 22 -17.99 35.06 3.71
C GLY A 22 -19.26 35.58 3.04
N TRP A 23 -19.71 34.93 1.96
CA TRP A 23 -20.93 35.30 1.25
C TRP A 23 -22.20 35.02 2.05
N GLU A 24 -22.27 33.90 2.78
CA GLU A 24 -23.39 33.59 3.67
C GLU A 24 -23.57 34.67 4.76
N ARG A 25 -22.47 35.10 5.40
CA ARG A 25 -22.49 36.23 6.34
C ARG A 25 -22.94 37.54 5.69
N ASN A 26 -22.56 37.77 4.42
CA ASN A 26 -23.03 38.94 3.67
C ASN A 26 -24.53 38.87 3.40
N VAL A 27 -25.07 37.71 3.01
CA VAL A 27 -26.51 37.49 2.85
C VAL A 27 -27.26 37.78 4.15
N GLU A 28 -26.75 37.30 5.28
CA GLU A 28 -27.34 37.57 6.61
C GLU A 28 -27.33 39.06 6.96
N ALA A 29 -26.19 39.75 6.76
CA ALA A 29 -26.08 41.19 6.99
C ALA A 29 -27.03 42.01 6.09
N ARG A 30 -27.16 41.63 4.81
CA ARG A 30 -28.08 42.31 3.86
C ARG A 30 -29.53 42.04 4.18
N ARG A 31 -29.87 40.84 4.67
CA ARG A 31 -31.22 40.52 5.14
C ARG A 31 -31.61 41.39 6.33
N ALA A 32 -30.73 41.53 7.32
CA ALA A 32 -30.97 42.42 8.46
C ALA A 32 -31.14 43.89 8.03
N GLN A 33 -30.38 44.34 7.01
CA GLN A 33 -30.52 45.68 6.44
C GLN A 33 -31.89 45.90 5.79
N VAL A 34 -32.38 44.92 5.01
CA VAL A 34 -33.71 44.96 4.40
C VAL A 34 -34.80 45.02 5.47
N GLU A 35 -34.75 44.13 6.48
CA GLU A 35 -35.71 44.08 7.57
C GLU A 35 -35.75 45.39 8.39
N ALA A 36 -34.59 46.02 8.62
CA ALA A 36 -34.51 47.31 9.31
C ALA A 36 -35.13 48.47 8.51
N LEU A 37 -35.03 48.45 7.18
CA LEU A 37 -35.62 49.48 6.31
C LEU A 37 -37.14 49.33 6.19
N ASP A 38 -37.66 48.10 6.17
CA ASP A 38 -39.10 47.84 6.12
C ASP A 38 -39.85 48.28 7.38
N GLY A 39 -39.19 48.30 8.54
CA GLY A 39 -39.80 48.72 9.82
C GLY A 39 -39.82 50.24 10.10
N ASN A 40 -38.95 51.03 9.46
CA ASN A 40 -38.61 52.38 9.95
C ASN A 40 -38.77 53.54 8.96
N SER A 41 -39.21 53.31 7.72
CA SER A 41 -39.05 54.35 6.67
C SER A 41 -40.29 54.54 5.79
N SER A 42 -40.76 55.79 5.70
CA SER A 42 -41.83 56.25 4.79
C SER A 42 -41.31 57.36 3.86
N GLY A 43 -41.75 57.37 2.60
CA GLY A 43 -41.34 58.34 1.57
C GLY A 43 -40.53 57.74 0.42
N LYS A 44 -40.36 58.49 -0.68
CA LYS A 44 -39.67 58.01 -1.90
C LYS A 44 -38.20 57.62 -1.68
N ASP A 45 -37.50 58.33 -0.80
CA ASP A 45 -36.09 58.01 -0.48
C ASP A 45 -35.96 56.69 0.30
N ALA A 46 -37.01 56.30 1.03
CA ALA A 46 -37.09 55.02 1.73
C ALA A 46 -37.31 53.84 0.78
N GLU A 47 -38.13 54.04 -0.27
CA GLU A 47 -38.33 53.04 -1.33
C GLU A 47 -37.03 52.79 -2.11
N ALA A 48 -36.33 53.85 -2.52
CA ALA A 48 -35.06 53.71 -3.25
C ALA A 48 -34.00 52.93 -2.46
N LYS A 49 -33.86 53.21 -1.15
CA LYS A 49 -32.93 52.48 -0.27
C LYS A 49 -33.32 51.02 -0.07
N ARG A 50 -34.62 50.71 -0.05
CA ARG A 50 -35.11 49.32 0.01
C ARG A 50 -34.81 48.56 -1.26
N ASP A 51 -35.05 49.16 -2.41
CA ASP A 51 -34.74 48.54 -3.70
C ASP A 51 -33.24 48.24 -3.84
N GLU A 52 -32.38 49.19 -3.44
CA GLU A 52 -30.93 48.99 -3.41
C GLU A 52 -30.52 47.83 -2.48
N ALA A 53 -31.11 47.75 -1.27
CA ALA A 53 -30.84 46.68 -0.32
C ALA A 53 -31.29 45.30 -0.85
N TRP A 54 -32.46 45.23 -1.52
CA TRP A 54 -32.95 44.00 -2.16
C TRP A 54 -32.08 43.56 -3.33
N GLN A 55 -31.59 44.49 -4.16
CA GLN A 55 -30.63 44.19 -5.23
C GLN A 55 -29.32 43.64 -4.66
N ALA A 56 -28.78 44.27 -3.61
CA ALA A 56 -27.57 43.80 -2.95
C ALA A 56 -27.75 42.39 -2.34
N LEU A 57 -28.91 42.11 -1.73
CA LEU A 57 -29.24 40.78 -1.21
C LEU A 57 -29.33 39.73 -2.32
N ARG A 58 -29.97 40.05 -3.45
CA ARG A 58 -30.05 39.14 -4.61
C ARG A 58 -28.66 38.81 -5.13
N TYR A 59 -27.82 39.84 -5.32
CA TYR A 59 -26.44 39.65 -5.74
C TYR A 59 -25.65 38.77 -4.77
N ALA A 60 -25.76 39.00 -3.45
CA ALA A 60 -25.08 38.17 -2.46
C ALA A 60 -25.52 36.70 -2.53
N LYS A 61 -26.81 36.43 -2.73
CA LYS A 61 -27.34 35.07 -2.92
C LYS A 61 -26.80 34.40 -4.19
N GLU A 62 -26.74 35.12 -5.31
CA GLU A 62 -26.14 34.60 -6.54
C GLU A 62 -24.65 34.24 -6.36
N GLN A 63 -23.93 34.98 -5.52
CA GLN A 63 -22.53 34.64 -5.19
C GLN A 63 -22.44 33.40 -4.31
N VAL A 64 -23.35 33.20 -3.34
CA VAL A 64 -23.45 31.96 -2.56
C VAL A 64 -23.63 30.77 -3.50
N GLU A 65 -24.62 30.80 -4.39
CA GLU A 65 -24.88 29.69 -5.33
C GLU A 65 -23.65 29.38 -6.21
N ARG A 66 -22.93 30.40 -6.68
CA ARG A 66 -21.68 30.22 -7.43
C ARG A 66 -20.59 29.58 -6.58
N SER A 67 -20.41 30.07 -5.35
CA SER A 67 -19.42 29.54 -4.40
C SER A 67 -19.72 28.10 -3.98
N GLU A 68 -20.99 27.73 -3.78
CA GLU A 68 -21.41 26.34 -3.55
C GLU A 68 -21.01 25.45 -4.74
N GLY A 69 -21.24 25.92 -5.96
CA GLY A 69 -20.80 25.22 -7.18
C GLY A 69 -19.29 25.06 -7.27
N GLU A 70 -18.51 26.06 -6.82
CA GLU A 70 -17.05 25.97 -6.74
C GLU A 70 -16.60 24.94 -5.68
N VAL A 71 -17.19 24.96 -4.49
CA VAL A 71 -16.90 24.00 -3.41
C VAL A 71 -17.23 22.58 -3.87
N ALA A 72 -18.37 22.36 -4.53
CA ALA A 72 -18.75 21.05 -5.06
C ALA A 72 -17.74 20.54 -6.10
N ARG A 73 -17.30 21.40 -7.03
CA ARG A 73 -16.28 21.05 -8.03
C ARG A 73 -14.91 20.77 -7.40
N ALA A 74 -14.48 21.58 -6.44
CA ALA A 74 -13.23 21.38 -5.70
C ALA A 74 -13.23 20.07 -4.91
N THR A 75 -14.34 19.77 -4.22
CA THR A 75 -14.53 18.51 -3.48
C THR A 75 -14.44 17.30 -4.40
N LYS A 76 -15.11 17.33 -5.56
CA LYS A 76 -15.05 16.24 -6.55
C LYS A 76 -13.64 16.01 -7.06
N ARG A 77 -12.88 17.09 -7.34
CA ARG A 77 -11.49 17.00 -7.79
C ARG A 77 -10.57 16.43 -6.72
N LEU A 78 -10.74 16.85 -5.47
CA LEU A 78 -9.97 16.32 -4.34
C LEU A 78 -10.20 14.82 -4.17
N ALA A 79 -11.46 14.37 -4.18
CA ALA A 79 -11.79 12.94 -4.05
C ALA A 79 -11.16 12.09 -5.18
N ALA A 80 -11.18 12.59 -6.42
CA ALA A 80 -10.53 11.91 -7.54
C ALA A 80 -9.00 11.82 -7.36
N ALA A 81 -8.36 12.92 -6.96
CA ALA A 81 -6.92 12.95 -6.73
C ALA A 81 -6.48 12.02 -5.57
N GLU A 82 -7.26 11.93 -4.50
CA GLU A 82 -7.02 11.02 -3.38
C GLU A 82 -7.15 9.55 -3.80
N ALA A 83 -8.17 9.21 -4.59
CA ALA A 83 -8.34 7.86 -5.14
C ALA A 83 -7.16 7.47 -6.03
N GLU A 84 -6.72 8.35 -6.92
CA GLU A 84 -5.54 8.12 -7.76
C GLU A 84 -4.28 7.93 -6.93
N ALA A 85 -4.02 8.79 -5.94
CA ALA A 85 -2.87 8.66 -5.05
C ALA A 85 -2.85 7.30 -4.32
N ALA A 86 -4.00 6.85 -3.82
CA ALA A 86 -4.13 5.54 -3.18
C ALA A 86 -3.82 4.39 -4.14
N THR A 87 -4.27 4.45 -5.40
CA THR A 87 -3.95 3.41 -6.41
C THR A 87 -2.47 3.38 -6.76
N VAL A 88 -1.81 4.54 -6.86
CA VAL A 88 -0.36 4.62 -7.13
C VAL A 88 0.42 4.00 -5.98
N GLU A 89 0.05 4.29 -4.75
CA GLU A 89 0.75 3.75 -3.57
C GLU A 89 0.58 2.23 -3.47
N ARG A 90 -0.63 1.71 -3.71
CA ARG A 90 -0.85 0.25 -3.80
C ARG A 90 0.01 -0.41 -4.88
N ARG A 91 0.16 0.23 -6.05
CA ARG A 91 1.04 -0.28 -7.12
C ARG A 91 2.51 -0.28 -6.71
N LYS A 92 2.98 0.71 -5.95
CA LYS A 92 4.35 0.72 -5.43
C LYS A 92 4.57 -0.42 -4.42
N GLN A 93 3.63 -0.61 -3.51
CA GLN A 93 3.68 -1.70 -2.53
C GLN A 93 3.67 -3.07 -3.21
N ALA A 94 2.79 -3.28 -4.20
CA ALA A 94 2.75 -4.52 -4.98
C ALA A 94 4.09 -4.81 -5.70
N ARG A 95 4.73 -3.77 -6.26
CA ARG A 95 6.06 -3.90 -6.87
C ARG A 95 7.14 -4.26 -5.85
N ALA A 96 7.16 -3.59 -4.70
CA ALA A 96 8.12 -3.90 -3.64
C ALA A 96 7.99 -5.35 -3.14
N LEU A 97 6.74 -5.82 -2.96
CA LEU A 97 6.46 -7.21 -2.59
C LEU A 97 6.87 -8.20 -3.68
N SER A 98 6.64 -7.88 -4.95
CA SER A 98 7.10 -8.73 -6.07
C SER A 98 8.61 -8.89 -6.08
N VAL A 99 9.37 -7.79 -5.93
CA VAL A 99 10.84 -7.82 -5.88
C VAL A 99 11.33 -8.67 -4.70
N LEU A 100 10.71 -8.52 -3.52
CA LEU A 100 11.03 -9.36 -2.36
C LEU A 100 10.73 -10.84 -2.62
N SER A 101 9.60 -11.15 -3.25
CA SER A 101 9.23 -12.52 -3.61
C SER A 101 10.22 -13.15 -4.59
N ASP A 102 10.67 -12.40 -5.60
CA ASP A 102 11.66 -12.88 -6.57
C ASP A 102 13.02 -13.10 -5.90
N GLN A 103 13.44 -12.21 -4.99
CA GLN A 103 14.67 -12.36 -4.21
C GLN A 103 14.62 -13.61 -3.31
N ILE A 104 13.52 -13.82 -2.56
CA ILE A 104 13.33 -15.01 -1.73
C ILE A 104 13.42 -16.28 -2.59
N THR A 105 12.81 -16.28 -3.77
CA THR A 105 12.86 -17.42 -4.69
C THR A 105 14.29 -17.71 -5.18
N ALA A 106 15.06 -16.66 -5.48
CA ALA A 106 16.47 -16.79 -5.87
C ALA A 106 17.34 -17.32 -4.72
N ASP A 107 17.15 -16.79 -3.51
CA ASP A 107 17.90 -17.19 -2.32
C ASP A 107 17.64 -18.65 -1.96
N VAL A 108 16.37 -19.09 -2.03
CA VAL A 108 16.02 -20.51 -1.79
C VAL A 108 16.70 -21.43 -2.80
N ARG A 109 16.71 -21.09 -4.09
CA ARG A 109 17.42 -21.89 -5.12
C ARG A 109 18.93 -21.93 -4.88
N ALA A 110 19.52 -20.81 -4.44
CA ALA A 110 20.93 -20.77 -4.09
C ALA A 110 21.25 -21.67 -2.88
N MET A 111 20.37 -21.67 -1.86
CA MET A 111 20.48 -22.57 -0.72
C MET A 111 20.34 -24.05 -1.11
N GLU A 112 19.37 -24.39 -1.96
CA GLU A 112 19.21 -25.76 -2.48
C GLU A 112 20.46 -26.24 -3.22
N ALA A 113 21.04 -25.38 -4.07
CA ALA A 113 22.28 -25.69 -4.79
C ALA A 113 23.47 -25.87 -3.83
N ALA A 114 23.61 -25.00 -2.83
CA ALA A 114 24.66 -25.09 -1.82
C ALA A 114 24.50 -26.36 -0.96
N PHE A 115 23.27 -26.74 -0.65
CA PHE A 115 22.96 -27.97 0.08
C PHE A 115 23.30 -29.22 -0.74
N ALA A 116 22.90 -29.26 -2.01
CA ALA A 116 23.25 -30.35 -2.93
C ALA A 116 24.78 -30.49 -3.08
N ALA A 117 25.51 -29.38 -3.19
CA ALA A 117 26.97 -29.38 -3.23
C ALA A 117 27.58 -29.93 -1.93
N SER A 118 27.02 -29.57 -0.77
CA SER A 118 27.46 -30.09 0.53
C SER A 118 27.19 -31.59 0.69
N LEU A 119 26.08 -32.10 0.18
CA LEU A 119 25.82 -33.55 0.14
C LEU A 119 26.80 -34.28 -0.79
N ALA A 120 27.13 -33.69 -1.93
CA ALA A 120 28.07 -34.27 -2.88
C ALA A 120 29.49 -34.42 -2.29
N THR A 121 29.94 -33.49 -1.44
CA THR A 121 31.23 -33.60 -0.75
C THR A 121 31.24 -34.65 0.38
N LEU A 122 30.08 -34.91 1.00
CA LEU A 122 29.92 -35.93 2.04
C LEU A 122 29.72 -37.35 1.49
N ALA A 123 29.23 -37.49 0.25
CA ALA A 123 29.02 -38.77 -0.41
C ALA A 123 30.25 -39.72 -0.39
N PRO A 124 31.49 -39.29 -0.71
CA PRO A 124 32.65 -40.16 -0.64
C PRO A 124 33.03 -40.55 0.80
N VAL A 125 32.81 -39.66 1.78
CA VAL A 125 33.03 -39.97 3.21
C VAL A 125 32.05 -41.05 3.68
N MET A 126 30.78 -40.93 3.30
CA MET A 126 29.75 -41.93 3.57
C MET A 126 30.05 -43.27 2.89
N ALA A 127 30.56 -43.25 1.66
CA ALA A 127 31.00 -44.46 0.95
C ALA A 127 32.17 -45.14 1.66
N LYS A 128 33.18 -44.38 2.09
CA LYS A 128 34.33 -44.90 2.84
C LYS A 128 33.94 -45.45 4.21
N MET A 129 33.02 -44.77 4.91
CA MET A 129 32.45 -45.25 6.18
C MET A 129 31.72 -46.58 6.02
N ARG A 130 30.94 -46.77 4.93
CA ARG A 130 30.30 -48.07 4.64
C ARG A 130 31.34 -49.16 4.39
N GLU A 131 32.35 -48.89 3.59
CA GLU A 131 33.46 -49.81 3.31
C GLU A 131 34.20 -50.24 4.60
N LEU A 132 34.47 -49.28 5.50
CA LEU A 132 35.08 -49.54 6.81
C LEU A 132 34.13 -50.32 7.75
N SER A 133 32.84 -50.04 7.73
CA SER A 133 31.84 -50.76 8.54
C SER A 133 31.66 -52.22 8.11
N ALA A 134 31.84 -52.53 6.82
CA ALA A 134 31.80 -53.88 6.30
C ALA A 134 33.03 -54.73 6.71
N SER A 135 34.15 -54.07 7.05
CA SER A 135 35.42 -54.72 7.42
C SER A 135 35.70 -54.70 8.93
N VAL A 136 34.99 -53.89 9.73
CA VAL A 136 35.20 -53.78 11.19
C VAL A 136 33.85 -53.75 11.94
N PRO A 137 33.48 -54.81 12.69
CA PRO A 137 32.18 -54.91 13.39
C PRO A 137 31.88 -53.78 14.40
N ARG A 138 32.93 -53.20 15.02
CA ARG A 138 32.80 -52.04 15.93
C ARG A 138 32.44 -50.73 15.21
N ALA A 139 32.70 -50.61 13.90
CA ALA A 139 32.40 -49.41 13.12
C ALA A 139 30.93 -49.30 12.67
N ALA A 140 30.19 -50.42 12.69
CA ALA A 140 28.76 -50.44 12.39
C ALA A 140 27.91 -49.58 13.36
N GLY A 141 28.33 -49.48 14.63
CA GLY A 141 27.65 -48.64 15.62
C GLY A 141 27.73 -47.14 15.32
N ILE A 142 28.86 -46.67 14.77
CA ILE A 142 29.07 -45.26 14.40
C ILE A 142 28.37 -44.96 13.05
N ALA A 143 28.44 -45.90 12.09
CA ALA A 143 27.73 -45.80 10.81
C ALA A 143 26.20 -45.67 10.98
N ASN A 144 25.63 -46.33 11.99
CA ASN A 144 24.19 -46.24 12.30
C ASN A 144 23.77 -44.92 12.98
N GLN A 145 24.70 -44.16 13.58
CA GLN A 145 24.41 -42.87 14.22
C GLN A 145 24.64 -41.66 13.29
N LEU A 146 25.39 -41.85 12.20
CA LEU A 146 25.69 -40.81 11.22
C LEU A 146 24.44 -40.14 10.60
N PRO A 147 23.37 -40.87 10.20
CA PRO A 147 22.15 -40.25 9.68
C PRO A 147 21.48 -39.31 10.69
N MET A 148 21.50 -39.67 11.97
CA MET A 148 20.94 -38.84 13.05
C MET A 148 21.79 -37.58 13.27
N ILE A 149 23.12 -37.69 13.33
CA ILE A 149 24.02 -36.54 13.49
C ILE A 149 23.92 -35.57 12.31
N LEU A 150 23.87 -36.11 11.08
CA LEU A 150 23.65 -35.33 9.87
C LEU A 150 22.27 -34.67 9.85
N GLY A 151 21.22 -35.39 10.24
CA GLY A 151 19.87 -34.86 10.34
C GLY A 151 19.75 -33.70 11.34
N THR A 152 20.37 -33.83 12.53
CA THR A 152 20.35 -32.76 13.54
C THR A 152 21.15 -31.54 13.09
N ARG A 153 22.32 -31.72 12.47
CA ARG A 153 23.11 -30.61 11.90
C ARG A 153 22.37 -29.88 10.77
N LEU A 154 21.64 -30.63 9.95
CA LEU A 154 20.78 -30.08 8.89
C LEU A 154 19.61 -29.27 9.44
N ALA A 155 18.95 -29.77 10.49
CA ALA A 155 17.88 -29.06 11.16
C ALA A 155 18.36 -27.75 11.80
N VAL A 156 19.54 -27.77 12.44
CA VAL A 156 20.16 -26.56 13.01
C VAL A 156 20.48 -25.54 11.93
N LEU A 157 21.09 -25.95 10.82
CA LEU A 157 21.40 -25.06 9.69
C LEU A 157 20.12 -24.47 9.05
N ALA A 158 19.04 -25.25 8.95
CA ALA A 158 17.75 -24.76 8.44
C ALA A 158 17.10 -23.72 9.38
N ILE A 159 17.25 -23.88 10.71
CA ILE A 159 16.78 -22.91 11.70
C ILE A 159 17.64 -21.64 11.68
N GLU A 160 18.98 -21.76 11.63
CA GLU A 160 19.90 -20.63 11.53
C GLU A 160 19.72 -19.83 10.22
N ALA A 161 19.36 -20.51 9.13
CA ALA A 161 18.99 -19.89 7.85
C ALA A 161 17.57 -19.29 7.84
N GLY A 162 16.80 -19.44 8.92
CA GLY A 162 15.42 -18.91 9.02
C GLY A 162 14.37 -19.65 8.20
N LEU A 163 14.68 -20.85 7.70
CA LEU A 163 13.78 -21.67 6.86
C LEU A 163 12.68 -22.39 7.69
N VAL A 164 12.84 -22.50 9.01
CA VAL A 164 11.89 -23.14 9.92
C VAL A 164 11.75 -22.31 11.20
N LEU A 165 10.54 -21.84 11.52
CA LEU A 165 10.24 -21.24 12.81
C LEU A 165 10.11 -22.33 13.89
N PRO A 166 10.67 -22.12 15.09
CA PRO A 166 10.87 -23.18 16.10
C PRO A 166 9.58 -23.80 16.69
N ASN A 167 8.38 -23.30 16.35
CA ASN A 167 7.12 -23.71 16.98
C ASN A 167 6.00 -24.14 16.02
N ASP A 168 6.22 -24.26 14.70
CA ASP A 168 5.20 -24.76 13.77
C ASP A 168 5.58 -26.13 13.19
N PRO A 169 4.70 -27.16 13.28
CA PRO A 169 4.93 -28.39 12.54
C PRO A 169 4.87 -28.10 11.03
N PRO A 170 5.70 -28.78 10.21
CA PRO A 170 5.95 -28.38 8.84
C PRO A 170 4.73 -28.65 7.95
N ARG A 171 3.82 -27.67 7.84
CA ARG A 171 2.89 -27.59 6.71
C ARG A 171 3.57 -27.02 5.46
N PHE A 172 4.75 -26.41 5.61
CA PHE A 172 5.48 -25.67 4.58
C PHE A 172 6.70 -26.40 4.00
N ALA A 173 7.06 -27.58 4.52
CA ALA A 173 8.33 -28.25 4.16
C ALA A 173 8.31 -29.06 2.86
N HIS A 174 7.27 -28.97 2.03
CA HIS A 174 7.15 -29.87 0.88
C HIS A 174 7.36 -29.27 -0.50
N ASP A 175 7.36 -27.95 -0.67
CA ASP A 175 7.61 -27.41 -2.00
C ASP A 175 7.91 -25.89 -1.97
N PRO A 176 9.17 -25.44 -2.07
CA PRO A 176 9.50 -24.02 -2.15
C PRO A 176 8.91 -23.34 -3.40
N HIS A 177 8.63 -24.10 -4.47
CA HIS A 177 7.91 -23.58 -5.62
C HIS A 177 6.43 -23.31 -5.33
N ARG A 178 5.89 -23.87 -4.25
CA ARG A 178 4.52 -23.64 -3.80
C ARG A 178 4.40 -22.39 -2.95
N LEU A 179 5.41 -22.03 -2.14
CA LEU A 179 5.42 -20.77 -1.39
C LEU A 179 5.37 -19.55 -2.34
N GLY A 180 6.24 -19.51 -3.35
CA GLY A 180 6.24 -18.43 -4.34
C GLY A 180 4.96 -18.38 -5.20
N ARG A 181 4.34 -19.54 -5.45
CA ARG A 181 3.09 -19.66 -6.23
C ARG A 181 1.86 -19.26 -5.42
N ASP A 182 1.77 -19.70 -4.17
CA ASP A 182 0.68 -19.37 -3.24
C ASP A 182 0.74 -17.87 -2.88
N LEU A 183 1.93 -17.31 -2.65
CA LEU A 183 2.12 -15.87 -2.44
C LEU A 183 1.71 -15.06 -3.68
N ARG A 184 2.10 -15.52 -4.88
CA ARG A 184 1.70 -14.88 -6.14
C ARG A 184 0.19 -14.96 -6.37
N ALA A 185 -0.44 -16.09 -6.06
CA ALA A 185 -1.89 -16.27 -6.15
C ALA A 185 -2.65 -15.38 -5.14
N GLU A 186 -2.13 -15.22 -3.92
CA GLU A 186 -2.71 -14.32 -2.91
C GLU A 186 -2.60 -12.84 -3.36
N ILE A 187 -1.44 -12.45 -3.92
CA ILE A 187 -1.21 -11.12 -4.50
C ILE A 187 -2.14 -10.86 -5.70
N GLU A 188 -2.32 -11.84 -6.60
CA GLU A 188 -3.23 -11.69 -7.74
C GLU A 188 -4.70 -11.59 -7.30
N ARG A 189 -5.09 -12.31 -6.25
CA ARG A 189 -6.44 -12.23 -5.67
C ARG A 189 -6.74 -10.85 -5.09
N GLU A 190 -5.77 -10.24 -4.43
CA GLU A 190 -5.96 -8.99 -3.69
C GLU A 190 -5.66 -7.74 -4.53
N PHE A 191 -4.79 -7.85 -5.55
CA PHE A 191 -4.31 -6.72 -6.34
C PHE A 191 -4.53 -6.85 -7.87
N GLY A 192 -5.01 -7.99 -8.37
CA GLY A 192 -5.23 -8.28 -9.79
C GLY A 192 -3.97 -8.81 -10.51
N PRO A 193 -4.11 -9.25 -11.79
CA PRO A 193 -3.02 -9.85 -12.56
C PRO A 193 -1.89 -8.85 -12.81
N GLN A 194 -0.65 -9.26 -12.50
CA GLN A 194 0.55 -8.46 -12.77
C GLN A 194 1.03 -8.68 -14.22
N PRO A 195 1.63 -7.68 -14.88
CA PRO A 195 2.22 -7.87 -16.21
C PRO A 195 3.46 -8.77 -16.12
N ASP A 196 3.50 -9.84 -16.92
CA ASP A 196 4.59 -10.84 -16.95
C ASP A 196 5.95 -10.28 -17.38
N THR A 197 5.95 -9.13 -18.07
CA THR A 197 7.17 -8.46 -18.50
C THR A 197 7.60 -7.40 -17.51
N PRO A 198 8.77 -7.52 -16.88
CA PRO A 198 9.37 -6.39 -16.18
C PRO A 198 9.56 -5.24 -17.19
N PRO A 199 9.11 -4.01 -16.90
CA PRO A 199 9.41 -2.88 -17.75
C PRO A 199 10.94 -2.69 -17.82
N PRO A 200 11.49 -2.27 -18.97
CA PRO A 200 12.91 -2.07 -19.11
C PRO A 200 13.39 -1.14 -18.01
N LEU A 201 14.44 -1.56 -17.28
CA LEU A 201 15.13 -0.71 -16.33
C LEU A 201 15.55 0.55 -17.08
N ALA A 202 15.07 1.71 -16.65
CA ALA A 202 15.55 2.98 -17.15
C ALA A 202 17.06 3.02 -16.88
N ALA A 203 17.85 3.03 -17.95
CA ALA A 203 19.28 3.23 -17.87
C ALA A 203 19.51 4.68 -17.45
N ASP A 204 20.08 4.87 -16.25
CA ASP A 204 20.67 6.13 -15.82
C ASP A 204 21.99 6.39 -16.57
#